data_AF-A0AA84ZDR9-F1
#
_entry.id   AF-A0AA84ZDR9-F1
#
_cell.length_a   1.000
_cell.length_b   1.000
_cell.length_c   1.000
_cell.angle_alpha   90.00
_cell.angle_beta   90.00
_cell.angle_gamma   90.00
#
_symmetry.space_group_name_H-M   'P 1'
#
loop_
_entity.id
_entity.type
_entity.pdbx_description
1 polymer ?
#
loop_
_entity_poly.entity_id
_entity_poly.type
_entity_poly.pdbx_seq_one_letter_code
_entity_poly.pdbx_strand_id
1 'polypeptide(L)'
;MIQMLHLLLFFVLNSVFFEHVNGERKWDYFVFSQEWPPTYCSTHTCKLPYQFDDFNIHGLWPSIWPYGIPTNCSNKTPFEVEKIKPIYGELQKRWANLNDFDNPEDFWEHEWSKHGVCAASDDSFILNELDYFNISLGIKMKVNLMRFYFIYD
;
A
#
# COMPACT_ATOMS: atom_id res chain seq x y z
N MET A 1 32.37 53.00 -8.32
CA MET A 1 32.28 51.62 -8.85
C MET A 1 33.01 50.72 -7.86
N ILE A 2 32.30 50.01 -6.98
CA ILE A 2 32.73 48.81 -6.18
C ILE A 2 31.69 48.51 -5.08
N GLN A 3 30.90 49.50 -4.62
CA GLN A 3 29.93 49.28 -3.53
C GLN A 3 28.58 48.67 -3.93
N MET A 4 28.30 48.53 -5.23
CA MET A 4 27.08 47.90 -5.77
C MET A 4 27.25 46.40 -6.07
N LEU A 5 28.49 45.89 -6.03
CA LEU A 5 28.79 44.48 -6.32
C LEU A 5 28.55 43.57 -5.09
N HIS A 6 28.63 44.12 -3.88
CA HIS A 6 28.45 43.35 -2.64
C HIS A 6 26.98 43.09 -2.28
N LEU A 7 26.04 43.95 -2.68
CA LEU A 7 24.61 43.73 -2.42
C LEU A 7 24.00 42.64 -3.31
N LEU A 8 24.49 42.48 -4.54
CA LEU A 8 24.07 41.39 -5.43
C LEU A 8 24.54 40.02 -4.93
N LEU A 9 25.71 39.96 -4.26
CA LEU A 9 26.22 38.74 -3.62
C LEU A 9 25.36 38.30 -2.42
N PHE A 10 24.73 39.22 -1.69
CA PHE A 10 23.81 38.88 -0.61
C PHE A 10 22.45 38.35 -1.11
N PHE A 11 21.99 38.81 -2.28
CA PHE A 11 20.72 38.34 -2.85
C PHE A 11 20.81 36.94 -3.49
N VAL A 12 22.00 36.52 -3.93
CA VAL A 12 22.21 35.18 -4.53
C VAL A 12 22.50 34.10 -3.47
N LEU A 13 22.76 34.47 -2.22
CA LEU A 13 22.94 33.54 -1.10
C LEU A 13 21.64 33.19 -0.35
N ASN A 14 20.49 33.71 -0.79
CA ASN A 14 19.21 33.03 -0.56
C ASN A 14 19.00 31.99 -1.67
N SER A 15 20.05 31.19 -1.95
CA SER A 15 19.86 29.86 -2.49
C SER A 15 18.82 29.21 -1.61
N VAL A 16 17.67 28.91 -2.20
CA VAL A 16 16.58 28.15 -1.60
C VAL A 16 17.23 27.01 -0.84
N PHE A 17 17.33 27.16 0.49
CA PHE A 17 17.57 26.03 1.35
C PHE A 17 16.27 25.26 1.24
N PHE A 18 16.22 24.35 0.26
CA PHE A 18 15.40 23.18 0.41
C PHE A 18 15.92 22.58 1.70
N GLU A 19 15.15 22.73 2.78
CA GLU A 19 15.28 21.83 3.89
C GLU A 19 15.16 20.44 3.26
N HIS A 20 16.30 19.77 3.11
CA HIS A 20 16.31 18.34 3.12
C HIS A 20 15.70 18.02 4.48
N VAL A 21 14.39 17.76 4.48
CA VAL A 21 13.74 17.10 5.60
C VAL A 21 14.57 15.84 5.79
N ASN A 22 15.42 15.87 6.80
CA ASN A 22 16.40 14.84 7.08
C ASN A 22 15.71 13.69 7.83
N GLY A 23 14.62 13.21 7.24
CA GLY A 23 14.04 11.91 7.47
C GLY A 23 14.10 11.21 6.13
N GLU A 24 14.86 10.11 6.04
CA GLU A 24 14.87 9.27 4.84
C GLU A 24 13.41 8.91 4.51
N ARG A 25 12.82 9.54 3.48
CA ARG A 25 11.53 9.08 2.96
C ARG A 25 11.74 7.66 2.45
N LYS A 26 11.21 6.68 3.16
CA LYS A 26 11.41 5.26 2.82
C LYS A 26 10.53 4.78 1.68
N TRP A 27 9.54 5.58 1.27
CA TRP A 27 8.71 5.40 0.08
C TRP A 27 8.06 6.73 -0.35
N ASP A 28 7.59 6.80 -1.59
CA ASP A 28 7.06 8.02 -2.23
C ASP A 28 5.54 7.97 -2.49
N TYR A 29 5.02 6.80 -2.87
CA TYR A 29 3.60 6.59 -3.18
C TYR A 29 3.15 5.18 -2.83
N PHE A 30 1.83 4.98 -2.78
CA PHE A 30 1.23 3.65 -2.68
C PHE A 30 0.73 3.16 -4.04
N VAL A 31 1.02 1.91 -4.36
CA VAL A 31 0.31 1.15 -5.39
C VAL A 31 -0.77 0.33 -4.70
N PHE A 32 -2.03 0.66 -4.96
CA PHE A 32 -3.16 -0.17 -4.54
C PHE A 32 -3.54 -1.12 -5.66
N SER A 33 -3.15 -2.39 -5.52
CA SER A 33 -3.33 -3.43 -6.53
C SER A 33 -4.59 -4.24 -6.25
N GLN A 34 -5.41 -4.41 -7.30
CA GLN A 34 -6.59 -5.25 -7.31
C GLN A 34 -6.49 -6.27 -8.44
N GLU A 35 -6.99 -7.47 -8.21
CA GLU A 35 -6.96 -8.57 -9.17
C GLU A 35 -8.36 -9.08 -9.47
N TRP A 36 -8.57 -9.57 -10.69
CA TRP A 36 -9.84 -10.14 -11.12
C TRP A 36 -9.81 -11.66 -10.93
N PRO A 37 -10.58 -12.23 -9.98
CA PRO A 37 -10.47 -13.65 -9.64
C PRO A 37 -10.70 -14.59 -10.82
N PRO A 38 -11.70 -14.39 -11.71
CA PRO A 38 -11.87 -15.25 -12.88
C PRO A 38 -10.64 -15.32 -13.80
N THR A 39 -9.93 -14.20 -14.02
CA THR A 39 -8.70 -14.21 -14.83
C THR A 39 -7.57 -14.90 -14.10
N TYR A 40 -7.38 -14.61 -12.81
CA TYR A 40 -6.36 -15.28 -12.00
C TYR A 40 -6.57 -16.81 -11.99
N CYS A 41 -7.79 -17.26 -11.71
CA CYS A 41 -8.18 -18.66 -11.64
C CYS A 41 -8.23 -19.39 -12.99
N SER A 42 -8.15 -18.67 -14.12
CA SER A 42 -7.99 -19.30 -15.43
C SER A 42 -6.62 -19.95 -15.64
N THR A 43 -5.63 -19.54 -14.83
CA THR A 43 -4.24 -20.02 -14.91
C THR A 43 -3.73 -20.62 -13.60
N HIS A 44 -4.51 -20.53 -12.52
CA HIS A 44 -4.15 -21.01 -11.19
C HIS A 44 -5.26 -21.91 -10.62
N THR A 45 -4.87 -22.86 -9.76
CA THR A 45 -5.84 -23.62 -8.98
C THR A 45 -6.42 -22.73 -7.88
N CYS A 46 -7.71 -22.43 -7.99
CA CYS A 46 -8.44 -21.65 -6.99
C CYS A 46 -9.39 -22.51 -6.17
N LYS A 47 -9.58 -22.13 -4.92
CA LYS A 47 -10.59 -22.70 -4.00
C LYS A 47 -11.48 -21.59 -3.46
N LEU A 48 -12.25 -20.97 -4.35
CA LEU A 48 -13.15 -19.88 -3.98
C LEU A 48 -14.57 -20.40 -3.70
N PRO A 49 -15.32 -19.76 -2.79
CA PRO A 49 -16.74 -20.02 -2.66
C PRO A 49 -17.47 -19.68 -3.96
N TYR A 50 -18.63 -20.30 -4.20
CA TYR A 50 -19.49 -19.94 -5.32
C TYR A 50 -19.95 -18.48 -5.13
N GLN A 51 -19.63 -17.61 -6.08
CA GLN A 51 -19.86 -16.14 -6.12
C GLN A 51 -18.75 -15.26 -5.53
N PHE A 52 -17.64 -15.13 -6.28
CA PHE A 52 -16.68 -14.04 -6.12
C PHE A 52 -16.81 -13.12 -7.34
N ASP A 53 -17.67 -12.10 -7.23
CA ASP A 53 -18.16 -11.25 -8.35
C ASP A 53 -17.61 -9.81 -8.33
N ASP A 54 -16.59 -9.55 -7.51
CA ASP A 54 -15.88 -8.28 -7.42
C ASP A 54 -14.36 -8.49 -7.58
N PHE A 55 -13.64 -7.42 -7.91
CA PHE A 55 -12.19 -7.41 -7.82
C PHE A 55 -11.75 -7.71 -6.38
N ASN A 56 -10.76 -8.57 -6.24
CA ASN A 56 -10.09 -8.87 -4.97
C ASN A 56 -8.96 -7.86 -4.74
N ILE A 57 -8.71 -7.45 -3.50
CA ILE A 57 -7.48 -6.74 -3.17
C ILE A 57 -6.33 -7.74 -3.30
N HIS A 58 -5.31 -7.36 -4.06
CA HIS A 58 -4.04 -8.08 -4.05
C HIS A 58 -3.13 -7.48 -2.99
N GLY A 59 -2.94 -6.15 -2.99
CA GLY A 59 -2.12 -5.51 -1.97
C GLY A 59 -2.03 -3.99 -2.02
N LEU A 60 -1.45 -3.42 -0.95
CA LEU A 60 -1.15 -2.01 -0.81
C LEU A 60 0.36 -1.83 -0.64
N TRP A 61 1.03 -1.35 -1.68
CA TRP A 61 2.50 -1.42 -1.74
C TRP A 61 3.12 -0.02 -1.70
N PRO A 62 3.76 0.35 -0.58
CA PRO A 62 4.66 1.50 -0.59
C PRO A 62 5.71 1.30 -1.69
N SER A 63 5.97 2.35 -2.45
CA SER A 63 6.83 2.32 -3.63
C SER A 63 7.70 3.59 -3.68
N ILE A 64 8.96 3.42 -4.03
CA ILE A 64 9.95 4.48 -4.27
C ILE A 64 10.04 4.72 -5.77
N TRP A 65 9.98 5.97 -6.20
CA TRP A 65 10.30 6.33 -7.57
C TRP A 65 11.81 6.51 -7.75
N PRO A 66 12.44 6.00 -8.83
CA PRO A 66 11.92 5.10 -9.88
C PRO A 66 12.12 3.60 -9.59
N TYR A 67 12.47 3.23 -8.35
CA TYR A 67 13.03 1.91 -8.02
C TYR A 67 12.00 0.82 -7.65
N GLY A 68 10.73 1.16 -7.42
CA GLY A 68 9.69 0.21 -7.03
C GLY A 68 9.64 -0.04 -5.52
N ILE A 69 9.46 -1.30 -5.10
CA ILE A 69 9.19 -1.65 -3.70
C ILE A 69 10.42 -1.39 -2.81
N PRO A 70 10.28 -0.76 -1.64
CA PRO A 70 11.36 -0.63 -0.65
C PRO A 70 11.84 -1.99 -0.16
N THR A 71 13.14 -2.23 -0.17
CA THR A 71 13.73 -3.51 0.25
C THR A 71 14.26 -3.50 1.69
N ASN A 72 14.45 -2.33 2.30
CA ASN A 72 15.06 -2.21 3.62
C ASN A 72 14.20 -1.41 4.59
N CYS A 73 13.10 -2.01 5.04
CA CYS A 73 12.17 -1.40 5.98
C CYS A 73 12.62 -1.63 7.42
N SER A 74 12.61 -0.56 8.22
CA SER A 74 13.12 -0.57 9.60
C SER A 74 12.20 -1.33 10.55
N ASN A 75 10.89 -1.27 10.32
CA ASN A 75 9.92 -2.06 11.03
C ASN A 75 10.07 -3.54 10.63
N LYS A 76 10.12 -4.41 11.65
CA LYS A 76 10.22 -5.87 11.52
C LYS A 76 9.15 -6.57 12.37
N THR A 77 8.07 -5.87 12.70
CA THR A 77 6.96 -6.42 13.48
C THR A 77 6.36 -7.60 12.71
N PRO A 78 6.33 -8.81 13.31
CA PRO A 78 5.73 -9.97 12.67
C PRO A 78 4.22 -9.78 12.51
N PHE A 79 3.65 -10.51 11.56
CA PHE A 79 2.20 -10.62 11.40
C PHE A 79 1.61 -11.33 12.62
N GLU A 80 0.49 -10.83 13.13
CA GLU A 80 -0.22 -11.44 14.26
C GLU A 80 -1.73 -11.41 14.00
N VAL A 81 -2.29 -12.54 13.57
CA VAL A 81 -3.73 -12.67 13.22
C VAL A 81 -4.69 -12.11 14.28
N GLU A 82 -4.34 -12.21 15.56
CA GLU A 82 -5.16 -11.68 16.66
C GLU A 82 -5.36 -10.15 16.57
N LYS A 83 -4.43 -9.40 15.95
CA LYS A 83 -4.56 -7.95 15.75
C LYS A 83 -5.61 -7.60 14.70
N ILE A 84 -5.80 -8.45 13.70
CA ILE A 84 -6.74 -8.23 12.59
C ILE A 84 -8.06 -8.97 12.77
N LYS A 85 -8.21 -9.77 13.83
CA LYS A 85 -9.42 -10.50 14.19
C LYS A 85 -10.72 -9.68 14.10
N PRO A 86 -10.76 -8.39 14.52
CA PRO A 86 -11.97 -7.57 14.38
C PRO A 86 -12.44 -7.35 12.93
N ILE A 87 -11.54 -7.50 11.95
CA ILE A 87 -11.79 -7.26 10.52
C ILE A 87 -11.58 -8.50 9.65
N TYR A 88 -11.36 -9.68 10.27
CA TYR A 88 -11.05 -10.93 9.57
C TYR A 88 -12.06 -11.27 8.47
N GLY A 89 -13.35 -11.19 8.77
CA GLY A 89 -14.41 -11.48 7.79
C GLY A 89 -14.45 -10.51 6.61
N GLU A 90 -14.11 -9.23 6.85
CA GLU A 90 -14.04 -8.23 5.77
C GLU A 90 -12.82 -8.45 4.88
N LEU A 91 -11.68 -8.84 5.48
CA LEU A 91 -10.49 -9.27 4.74
C LEU A 91 -10.76 -10.54 3.94
N GLN A 92 -11.35 -11.57 4.52
CA GLN A 92 -11.67 -12.80 3.80
C GLN A 92 -12.61 -12.54 2.60
N LYS A 93 -13.51 -11.56 2.72
CA LYS A 93 -14.43 -11.19 1.65
C LYS A 93 -13.79 -10.34 0.54
N ARG A 94 -12.85 -9.46 0.85
CA ARG A 94 -12.36 -8.44 -0.09
C ARG A 94 -10.87 -8.51 -0.40
N TRP A 95 -10.11 -9.24 0.39
CA TRP A 95 -8.68 -9.49 0.26
C TRP A 95 -8.44 -10.99 0.47
N ALA A 96 -9.18 -11.83 -0.23
CA ALA A 96 -9.09 -13.27 -0.10
C ALA A 96 -7.74 -13.81 -0.60
N ASN A 97 -7.31 -14.93 -0.05
CA ASN A 97 -6.36 -15.80 -0.73
C ASN A 97 -7.12 -16.61 -1.80
N LEU A 98 -6.88 -16.30 -3.07
CA LEU A 98 -7.60 -16.95 -4.17
C LEU A 98 -7.22 -18.44 -4.34
N ASN A 99 -6.01 -18.83 -3.91
CA ASN A 99 -5.55 -20.22 -3.98
C ASN A 99 -6.16 -21.08 -2.86
N ASP A 100 -6.38 -20.50 -1.68
CA ASP A 100 -6.92 -21.19 -0.51
C ASP A 100 -7.77 -20.25 0.36
N PHE A 101 -9.07 -20.15 0.06
CA PHE A 101 -9.98 -19.23 0.74
C PHE A 101 -10.17 -19.52 2.23
N ASP A 102 -10.04 -20.80 2.61
CA ASP A 102 -10.20 -21.26 4.00
C ASP A 102 -8.94 -20.96 4.84
N ASN A 103 -7.80 -20.71 4.19
CA ASN A 103 -6.52 -20.39 4.83
C ASN A 103 -5.96 -19.07 4.26
N PRO A 104 -6.61 -17.93 4.56
CA PRO A 104 -6.23 -16.65 3.97
C PRO A 104 -5.02 -15.99 4.65
N GLU A 105 -4.69 -16.42 5.87
CA GLU A 105 -3.68 -15.81 6.73
C GLU A 105 -2.28 -15.83 6.11
N ASP A 106 -1.89 -16.92 5.44
CA ASP A 106 -0.58 -17.03 4.76
C ASP A 106 -0.39 -15.91 3.72
N PHE A 107 -1.46 -15.52 3.04
CA PHE A 107 -1.41 -14.44 2.05
C PHE A 107 -1.33 -13.08 2.73
N TRP A 108 -2.07 -12.87 3.82
CA TRP A 108 -2.01 -11.63 4.59
C TRP A 108 -0.66 -11.44 5.28
N GLU A 109 -0.08 -12.51 5.81
CA GLU A 109 1.27 -12.52 6.37
C GLU A 109 2.30 -12.15 5.30
N HIS A 110 2.18 -12.70 4.08
CA HIS A 110 3.04 -12.32 2.96
C HIS A 110 2.96 -10.82 2.66
N GLU A 111 1.75 -10.30 2.49
CA GLU A 111 1.54 -8.88 2.18
C GLU A 111 1.99 -7.96 3.32
N TRP A 112 1.74 -8.33 4.58
CA TRP A 112 2.22 -7.57 5.74
C TRP A 112 3.75 -7.58 5.83
N SER A 113 4.37 -8.75 5.79
CA SER A 113 5.82 -8.90 5.97
C SER A 113 6.63 -8.24 4.86
N LYS A 114 6.10 -8.21 3.64
CA LYS A 114 6.76 -7.64 2.47
C LYS A 114 6.44 -6.16 2.24
N HIS A 115 5.22 -5.73 2.55
CA HIS A 115 4.74 -4.39 2.21
C HIS A 115 4.21 -3.61 3.41
N GLY A 116 3.42 -4.24 4.27
CA GLY A 116 2.82 -3.61 5.44
C GLY A 116 3.83 -3.07 6.45
N VAL A 117 4.92 -3.79 6.72
CA VAL A 117 6.00 -3.30 7.60
C VAL A 117 6.66 -2.03 7.05
N CYS A 118 6.75 -1.90 5.73
CA CYS A 118 7.29 -0.70 5.08
C CYS A 118 6.30 0.46 5.17
N ALA A 119 5.01 0.18 4.99
CA ALA A 119 3.96 1.18 5.18
C ALA A 119 3.98 1.72 6.62
N ALA A 120 4.09 0.82 7.60
CA ALA A 120 4.09 1.14 9.02
C ALA A 120 5.42 1.64 9.58
N SER A 121 6.47 1.78 8.75
CA SER A 121 7.78 2.26 9.22
C SER A 121 7.86 3.78 9.32
N ASP A 122 7.10 4.51 8.50
CA ASP A 122 7.31 5.95 8.27
C ASP A 122 6.03 6.75 7.98
N ASP A 123 4.86 6.10 7.98
CA ASP A 123 3.59 6.76 7.72
C ASP A 123 2.93 7.22 9.01
N SER A 124 2.39 8.45 9.04
CA SER A 124 1.67 8.97 10.22
C SER A 124 0.25 8.40 10.38
N PHE A 125 -0.28 7.73 9.36
CA PHE A 125 -1.63 7.19 9.29
C PHE A 125 -1.68 5.66 9.36
N ILE A 126 -0.66 4.96 8.84
CA ILE A 126 -0.49 3.51 9.01
C ILE A 126 0.54 3.28 10.12
N LEU A 127 0.06 3.05 11.35
CA LEU A 127 0.96 2.90 12.50
C LEU A 127 1.22 1.43 12.86
N ASN A 128 0.34 0.54 12.43
CA ASN A 128 0.37 -0.87 12.78
C ASN A 128 -0.33 -1.73 11.72
N GLU A 129 -0.31 -3.04 11.96
CA GLU A 129 -0.94 -4.07 11.14
C GLU A 129 -2.43 -3.82 10.90
N LEU A 130 -3.19 -3.52 11.96
CA LEU A 130 -4.62 -3.27 11.86
C LEU A 130 -4.91 -2.03 11.01
N ASP A 131 -4.12 -0.96 11.12
CA ASP A 131 -4.27 0.25 10.30
C ASP A 131 -4.01 -0.04 8.82
N TYR A 132 -2.96 -0.81 8.50
CA TYR A 132 -2.61 -1.19 7.12
C TYR A 132 -3.76 -1.91 6.42
N PHE A 133 -4.36 -2.90 7.08
CA PHE A 133 -5.49 -3.64 6.55
C PHE A 133 -6.77 -2.80 6.49
N ASN A 134 -7.07 -2.00 7.53
CA ASN A 134 -8.24 -1.11 7.52
C ASN A 134 -8.19 -0.06 6.43
N ILE A 135 -7.04 0.59 6.22
CA ILE A 135 -6.87 1.59 5.17
C ILE A 135 -7.06 0.96 3.80
N SER A 136 -6.48 -0.22 3.57
CA SER A 136 -6.65 -0.95 2.31
C SER A 136 -8.11 -1.33 2.04
N LEU A 137 -8.82 -1.83 3.04
CA LEU A 137 -10.27 -2.08 2.95
C LEU A 137 -11.05 -0.79 2.67
N GLY A 138 -10.68 0.32 3.33
CA GLY A 138 -11.28 1.63 3.11
C GLY A 138 -11.07 2.14 1.68
N ILE A 139 -9.89 1.93 1.10
CA ILE A 139 -9.60 2.25 -0.30
C ILE A 139 -10.45 1.36 -1.22
N LYS A 140 -10.55 0.05 -0.98
CA LYS A 140 -11.40 -0.87 -1.76
C LYS A 140 -12.86 -0.41 -1.81
N MET A 141 -13.40 0.06 -0.69
CA MET A 141 -14.79 0.54 -0.63
C MET A 141 -14.99 1.85 -1.40
N LYS A 142 -13.97 2.69 -1.51
CA LYS A 142 -14.02 3.94 -2.29
C LYS A 142 -13.76 3.70 -3.78
N VAL A 143 -12.88 2.77 -4.12
CA VAL A 143 -12.46 2.44 -5.49
C VAL A 143 -13.15 1.15 -5.94
N ASN A 144 -14.45 1.24 -6.21
CA ASN A 144 -15.22 0.13 -6.75
C ASN A 144 -15.01 0.04 -8.27
N LEU A 145 -14.13 -0.86 -8.71
CA LEU A 145 -13.84 -1.08 -10.13
C LEU A 145 -15.04 -1.61 -10.92
N MET A 146 -15.85 -2.49 -10.32
CA MET A 146 -17.06 -3.04 -10.98
C MET A 146 -18.10 -1.96 -11.27
N ARG A 147 -18.17 -0.91 -10.43
CA ARG A 147 -19.08 0.22 -10.65
C ARG A 147 -18.80 0.95 -11.97
N PHE A 148 -17.56 0.96 -12.46
CA PHE A 148 -17.23 1.62 -13.72
C PHE A 148 -17.57 0.77 -14.95
N TYR A 149 -17.59 -0.56 -14.82
CA TYR A 149 -17.90 -1.47 -15.92
C TYR A 149 -19.41 -1.55 -16.21
N PHE A 150 -20.27 -1.56 -15.19
CA PHE A 150 -21.73 -1.67 -15.37
C PHE A 150 -22.46 -0.34 -15.65
N ILE A 151 -21.75 0.76 -15.88
CA ILE A 151 -22.39 2.03 -16.30
C ILE A 151 -22.57 2.09 -17.83
N TYR A 152 -21.91 1.21 -18.57
CA TYR A 152 -21.91 1.21 -20.04
C TYR A 152 -22.62 0.01 -20.68
N ASP A 153 -23.27 -0.84 -19.89
CA ASP A 153 -24.16 -1.93 -20.34
C ASP A 153 -25.62 -1.62 -20.02
#